data_AF-A0A2K0SY75-F1
#
_entry.id   AF-A0A2K0SY75-F1
#
_cell.length_a   1.000
_cell.length_b   1.000
_cell.length_c   1.000
_cell.angle_alpha   90.00
_cell.angle_beta   90.00
_cell.angle_gamma   90.00
#
_symmetry.space_group_name_H-M   'P 1'
#
loop_
_entity.id
_entity.type
_entity.pdbx_description
1 polymer ?
#
loop_
_entity_poly.entity_id
_entity_poly.type
_entity_poly.pdbx_seq_one_letter_code
_entity_poly.pdbx_strand_id
1 'polypeptide(L)'
;MAPPTNSELNDKREKHCIAISPERKHFRVSSTFVKRSLRPCEWQKQDGYMHVPLFNMERVLNEGACLLFLADTGIPLPKLLGCFEDDGAAYLITEYVDGVGMNDLDAESQAVVAEELQGSRS
;
A
#
# COMPACT_ATOMS: atom_id res chain seq x y z
N MET A 1 -11.34 -24.69 7.40
CA MET A 1 -12.30 -23.56 7.31
C MET A 1 -12.34 -23.09 5.86
N ALA A 2 -13.49 -22.62 5.36
CA ALA A 2 -13.54 -22.01 4.03
C ALA A 2 -12.72 -20.70 4.03
N PRO A 3 -12.03 -20.34 2.92
CA PRO A 3 -11.32 -19.07 2.83
C PRO A 3 -12.30 -17.89 3.00
N PRO A 4 -11.92 -16.83 3.74
CA PRO A 4 -12.78 -15.69 3.96
C PRO A 4 -12.93 -14.84 2.69
N THR A 5 -14.02 -14.10 2.58
CA THR A 5 -14.22 -13.08 1.55
C THR A 5 -13.50 -11.78 1.91
N ASN A 6 -13.30 -10.89 0.94
CA ASN A 6 -12.74 -9.57 1.18
C ASN A 6 -13.59 -8.75 2.18
N SER A 7 -14.92 -8.84 2.07
CA SER A 7 -15.85 -8.15 2.97
C SER A 7 -15.69 -8.64 4.41
N GLU A 8 -15.71 -9.96 4.63
CA GLU A 8 -15.59 -10.55 5.96
C GLU A 8 -14.26 -10.20 6.65
N LEU A 9 -13.16 -10.15 5.89
CA LEU A 9 -11.87 -9.69 6.43
C LEU A 9 -11.90 -8.21 6.78
N ASN A 10 -12.51 -7.37 5.93
CA ASN A 10 -12.64 -5.95 6.20
C ASN A 10 -13.53 -5.64 7.41
N ASP A 11 -14.58 -6.43 7.65
CA ASP A 11 -15.45 -6.29 8.83
C ASP A 11 -14.75 -6.69 10.13
N LYS A 12 -13.70 -7.52 10.04
CA LYS A 12 -12.92 -8.03 11.16
C LYS A 12 -11.47 -7.52 11.15
N ARG A 13 -11.26 -6.30 10.65
CA ARG A 13 -9.93 -5.68 10.62
C ARG A 13 -9.30 -5.65 12.02
N GLU A 14 -8.05 -6.08 12.06
CA GLU A 14 -7.21 -5.95 13.24
C GLU A 14 -7.00 -4.47 13.59
N LYS A 15 -6.56 -4.22 14.83
CA LYS A 15 -6.21 -2.87 15.29
C LYS A 15 -5.24 -2.22 14.29
N HIS A 16 -5.49 -0.94 13.97
CA HIS A 16 -4.70 -0.14 13.03
C HIS A 16 -4.77 -0.57 11.55
N CYS A 17 -5.43 -1.69 11.20
CA CYS A 17 -5.67 -2.06 9.83
C CYS A 17 -6.77 -1.15 9.25
N ILE A 18 -6.41 -0.37 8.23
CA ILE A 18 -7.31 0.60 7.62
C ILE A 18 -8.02 0.04 6.38
N ALA A 19 -7.41 -0.92 5.70
CA ALA A 19 -7.98 -1.55 4.51
C ALA A 19 -7.34 -2.92 4.23
N ILE A 20 -8.13 -3.85 3.69
CA ILE A 20 -7.66 -5.13 3.18
C ILE A 20 -8.10 -5.26 1.72
N SER A 21 -7.15 -5.43 0.81
CA SER A 21 -7.39 -5.78 -0.59
C SER A 21 -7.21 -7.29 -0.80
N PRO A 22 -7.52 -7.83 -1.98
CA PRO A 22 -7.28 -9.24 -2.30
C PRO A 22 -5.83 -9.73 -2.15
N GLU A 23 -4.86 -8.82 -2.09
CA GLU A 23 -3.44 -9.18 -2.01
C GLU A 23 -2.69 -8.48 -0.87
N ARG A 24 -3.26 -7.44 -0.24
CA ARG A 24 -2.55 -6.61 0.75
C ARG A 24 -3.41 -6.29 1.97
N LYS A 25 -2.77 -6.18 3.14
CA LYS A 25 -3.29 -5.40 4.27
C LYS A 25 -2.56 -4.05 4.33
N HIS A 26 -3.30 -3.02 4.70
CA HIS A 26 -2.76 -1.68 4.92
C HIS A 26 -3.03 -1.25 6.35
N PHE A 27 -2.02 -0.70 7.00
CA PHE A 27 -2.10 -0.23 8.38
C PHE A 27 -1.62 1.22 8.47
N ARG A 28 -2.20 1.95 9.43
CA ARG A 28 -1.70 3.26 9.86
C ARG A 28 -1.44 3.21 11.36
N VAL A 29 -0.16 3.37 11.74
CA VAL A 29 0.28 3.40 13.13
C VAL A 29 0.98 4.73 13.36
N SER A 30 0.31 5.66 14.06
CA SER A 30 0.82 7.03 14.23
C SER A 30 1.14 7.68 12.87
N SER A 31 2.38 8.14 12.67
CA SER A 31 2.93 8.73 11.44
C SER A 31 3.55 7.70 10.48
N THR A 32 3.19 6.42 10.59
CA THR A 32 3.75 5.34 9.77
C THR A 32 2.65 4.62 9.02
N PHE A 33 2.91 4.38 7.73
CA PHE A 33 2.11 3.53 6.86
C PHE A 33 2.78 2.18 6.69
N VAL A 34 2.00 1.11 6.80
CA VAL A 34 2.49 -0.26 6.57
C VAL A 34 1.63 -0.91 5.50
N LYS A 35 2.27 -1.31 4.40
CA LYS A 35 1.70 -2.21 3.39
C LYS A 35 2.30 -3.60 3.60
N ARG A 36 1.44 -4.61 3.70
CA ARG A 36 1.86 -6.00 3.91
C ARG A 36 1.19 -6.92 2.91
N SER A 37 1.94 -7.87 2.34
CA SER A 37 1.35 -8.94 1.53
C SER A 37 0.49 -9.88 2.38
N LEU A 38 -0.59 -10.44 1.82
CA LEU A 38 -1.39 -11.44 2.54
C LEU A 38 -0.62 -12.75 2.71
N ARG A 39 -0.71 -13.36 3.89
CA ARG A 39 -0.21 -14.72 4.13
C ARG A 39 -1.11 -15.74 3.44
N PRO A 40 -0.63 -16.97 3.17
CA PRO A 40 -1.48 -18.02 2.61
C PRO A 40 -2.78 -18.29 3.38
N CYS A 41 -2.75 -18.17 4.72
CA CYS A 41 -3.94 -18.32 5.56
C CYS A 41 -4.93 -17.14 5.49
N GLU A 42 -4.52 -16.03 4.89
CA GLU A 42 -5.30 -14.80 4.73
C GLU A 42 -5.82 -14.63 3.30
N TRP A 43 -5.47 -15.54 2.38
CA TRP A 43 -5.94 -15.49 1.01
C TRP A 43 -7.46 -15.60 0.92
N GLN A 44 -8.01 -14.85 -0.02
CA GLN A 44 -9.44 -14.56 -0.06
C GLN A 44 -10.15 -15.38 -1.12
N LYS A 45 -11.43 -15.65 -0.88
CA LYS A 45 -12.32 -16.21 -1.88
C LYS A 45 -12.82 -15.12 -2.85
N GLN A 46 -12.73 -15.39 -4.14
CA GLN A 46 -13.33 -14.59 -5.23
C GLN A 46 -14.11 -15.54 -6.15
N ASP A 47 -15.38 -15.23 -6.42
CA ASP A 47 -16.25 -15.98 -7.34
C ASP A 47 -16.29 -17.50 -7.14
N GLY A 48 -16.19 -17.96 -5.89
CA GLY A 48 -16.19 -19.39 -5.59
C GLY A 48 -14.82 -20.02 -5.38
N TYR A 49 -13.73 -19.36 -5.81
CA TYR A 49 -12.38 -19.90 -5.81
C TYR A 49 -11.45 -19.13 -4.88
N MET A 50 -10.38 -19.77 -4.40
CA MET A 50 -9.34 -19.09 -3.63
C MET A 50 -8.43 -18.31 -4.58
N HIS A 51 -8.36 -17.00 -4.38
CA HIS A 51 -7.43 -16.13 -5.10
C HIS A 51 -6.03 -16.27 -4.50
N VAL A 52 -5.10 -16.80 -5.29
CA VAL A 52 -3.69 -16.94 -4.93
C VAL A 52 -2.90 -15.80 -5.58
N PRO A 53 -2.41 -14.80 -4.81
CA PRO A 53 -1.73 -13.64 -5.40
C PRO A 53 -0.41 -14.02 -6.07
N LEU A 54 -0.22 -13.60 -7.32
CA LEU A 54 1.03 -13.81 -8.07
C LEU A 54 2.11 -12.82 -7.61
N PHE A 55 3.32 -13.33 -7.39
CA PHE A 55 4.47 -12.53 -6.95
C PHE A 55 4.15 -11.68 -5.71
N ASN A 56 3.44 -12.29 -4.77
CA ASN A 56 2.80 -11.60 -3.65
C ASN A 56 3.80 -10.79 -2.79
N MET A 57 4.96 -11.39 -2.53
CA MET A 57 6.01 -10.79 -1.71
C MET A 57 6.96 -9.95 -2.57
N GLU A 58 7.37 -10.51 -3.71
CA GLU A 58 8.32 -9.89 -4.64
C GLU A 58 7.84 -8.53 -5.12
N ARG A 59 6.54 -8.35 -5.36
CA ARG A 59 5.98 -7.05 -5.74
C ARG A 59 6.07 -6.00 -4.63
N VAL A 60 5.97 -6.39 -3.36
CA VAL A 60 6.12 -5.47 -2.22
C VAL A 60 7.58 -5.10 -2.03
N LEU A 61 8.48 -6.08 -2.12
CA LEU A 61 9.92 -5.85 -2.02
C LEU A 61 10.45 -4.99 -3.17
N ASN A 62 9.94 -5.22 -4.38
CA ASN A 62 10.27 -4.40 -5.55
C ASN A 62 9.82 -2.95 -5.35
N GLU A 63 8.64 -2.72 -4.75
CA GLU A 63 8.20 -1.36 -4.42
C GLU A 63 9.15 -0.67 -3.43
N GLY A 64 9.60 -1.38 -2.39
CA GLY A 64 10.62 -0.87 -1.47
C GLY A 64 11.95 -0.55 -2.16
N ALA A 65 12.41 -1.42 -3.06
CA ALA A 65 13.62 -1.18 -3.86
C ALA A 65 13.48 0.03 -4.79
N CYS A 66 12.31 0.22 -5.41
CA CYS A 66 12.01 1.39 -6.23
C CYS A 66 12.02 2.68 -5.41
N LEU A 67 11.41 2.69 -4.22
CA LEU A 67 11.43 3.86 -3.34
C LEU A 67 12.85 4.23 -2.92
N LEU A 68 13.66 3.22 -2.58
CA LEU A 68 15.07 3.44 -2.24
C LEU A 68 15.86 4.00 -3.43
N PHE A 69 15.65 3.44 -4.63
CA PHE A 69 16.32 3.89 -5.85
C PHE A 69 15.98 5.35 -6.21
N LEU A 70 14.73 5.76 -5.98
CA LEU A 70 14.24 7.09 -6.33
C LEU A 70 14.43 8.13 -5.22
N ALA A 71 14.88 7.74 -4.02
CA ALA A 71 14.94 8.60 -2.84
C ALA A 71 15.74 9.91 -3.07
N ASP A 72 16.78 9.85 -3.92
CA ASP A 72 17.68 10.98 -4.19
C ASP A 72 17.33 11.76 -5.47
N THR A 73 16.18 11.48 -6.09
CA THR A 73 15.79 12.07 -7.39
C THR A 73 15.07 13.41 -7.27
N GLY A 74 14.88 13.93 -6.06
CA GLY A 74 14.12 15.16 -5.81
C GLY A 74 12.59 15.02 -5.96
N ILE A 75 12.11 13.86 -6.43
CA ILE A 75 10.69 13.52 -6.44
C ILE A 75 10.21 13.40 -4.98
N PRO A 76 9.11 14.07 -4.60
CA PRO A 76 8.55 13.93 -3.25
C PRO A 76 8.00 12.51 -3.09
N LEU A 77 8.75 11.68 -2.36
CA LEU A 77 8.39 10.31 -2.06
C LEU A 77 8.25 10.14 -0.55
N PRO A 78 7.32 9.28 -0.08
CA PRO A 78 7.27 8.92 1.32
C PRO A 78 8.57 8.22 1.71
N LYS A 79 9.20 8.71 2.78
CA LYS A 79 10.43 8.13 3.32
C LYS A 79 10.26 6.64 3.61
N LEU A 80 11.13 5.83 3.02
CA LEU A 80 11.22 4.41 3.32
C LEU A 80 11.79 4.20 4.73
N LEU A 81 11.02 3.54 5.60
CA LEU A 81 11.43 3.23 6.98
C LEU A 81 11.87 1.77 7.12
N GLY A 82 11.36 0.87 6.29
CA GLY A 82 11.77 -0.53 6.25
C GLY A 82 11.10 -1.32 5.14
N CYS A 83 11.80 -2.31 4.61
CA CYS A 83 11.25 -3.28 3.67
C CYS A 83 11.90 -4.65 3.90
N PHE A 84 11.10 -5.64 4.29
CA PHE A 84 11.62 -6.95 4.71
C PHE A 84 10.54 -8.03 4.63
N GLU A 85 10.97 -9.28 4.75
CA GLU A 85 10.08 -10.43 4.91
C GLU A 85 10.02 -10.87 6.38
N ASP A 86 8.83 -11.19 6.86
CA ASP A 86 8.59 -11.77 8.18
C ASP A 86 7.32 -12.63 8.17
N ASP A 87 7.37 -13.81 8.81
CA ASP A 87 6.25 -14.74 8.95
C ASP A 87 5.45 -14.98 7.65
N GLY A 88 6.18 -15.28 6.56
CA GLY A 88 5.60 -15.60 5.25
C GLY A 88 4.91 -14.43 4.54
N ALA A 89 5.23 -13.20 4.92
CA ALA A 89 4.74 -11.98 4.26
C ALA A 89 5.86 -10.95 4.08
N ALA A 90 5.76 -10.17 3.00
CA ALA A 90 6.60 -8.99 2.80
C ALA A 90 5.93 -7.75 3.38
N TYR A 91 6.74 -6.88 3.97
CA TYR A 91 6.35 -5.62 4.58
C TYR A 91 7.05 -4.48 3.85
N LEU A 92 6.29 -3.42 3.59
CA LEU A 92 6.79 -2.13 3.17
C LEU A 92 6.29 -1.11 4.19
N ILE A 93 7.22 -0.42 4.83
CA ILE A 93 6.97 0.56 5.88
C ILE A 93 7.49 1.90 5.39
N THR A 94 6.61 2.89 5.34
CA THR A 94 6.95 4.26 4.97
C THR A 94 6.44 5.24 6.00
N GLU A 95 6.91 6.48 5.95
CA GLU A 95 6.16 7.55 6.61
C GLU A 95 4.73 7.63 6.02
N TYR A 96 3.78 8.03 6.85
CA TYR A 96 2.44 8.35 6.40
C TYR A 96 2.42 9.80 5.93
N VAL A 97 2.02 10.01 4.68
CA VAL A 97 1.85 11.35 4.10
C VAL A 97 0.40 11.75 4.23
N ASP A 98 0.13 12.81 5.00
CA ASP A 98 -1.21 13.39 5.08
C ASP A 98 -1.54 14.13 3.77
N GLY A 99 -2.75 13.91 3.26
CA GLY A 99 -3.21 14.49 2.01
C GLY A 99 -4.51 13.85 1.53
N VAL A 100 -4.98 14.30 0.38
CA VAL A 100 -6.14 13.74 -0.33
C VAL A 100 -5.72 13.23 -1.69
N GLY A 101 -6.49 12.29 -2.25
CA GLY A 101 -6.24 11.82 -3.60
C GLY A 101 -6.50 12.93 -4.62
N MET A 102 -5.77 12.93 -5.73
CA MET A 102 -6.00 13.87 -6.83
C MET A 102 -7.45 13.83 -7.33
N ASN A 103 -8.08 12.65 -7.30
CA ASN A 103 -9.47 12.45 -7.71
C ASN A 103 -10.51 13.07 -6.76
N ASP A 104 -10.11 13.41 -5.53
CA ASP A 104 -10.98 14.03 -4.52
C ASP A 104 -10.90 15.57 -4.58
N LEU A 105 -9.97 16.12 -5.36
CA LEU A 105 -9.83 17.56 -5.59
C LEU A 105 -10.80 18.04 -6.66
N ASP A 106 -11.28 19.29 -6.53
CA ASP A 106 -11.99 19.96 -7.61
C ASP A 106 -11.04 20.34 -8.76
N ALA A 107 -11.63 20.67 -9.92
CA ALA A 107 -10.86 20.94 -11.13
C ALA A 107 -9.88 22.12 -11.00
N GLU A 108 -10.22 23.12 -10.16
CA GLU A 108 -9.36 24.27 -9.90
C GLU A 108 -8.13 23.86 -9.09
N SER A 109 -8.32 23.12 -7.99
CA SER A 109 -7.25 22.60 -7.15
C SER A 109 -6.36 21.61 -7.92
N GLN A 110 -6.96 20.78 -8.78
CA GLN A 110 -6.20 19.89 -9.66
C GLN A 110 -5.29 20.67 -10.63
N ALA A 111 -5.76 21.79 -11.18
CA ALA A 111 -4.96 22.62 -12.08
C ALA A 111 -3.75 23.24 -11.38
N VAL A 112 -3.92 23.70 -10.12
CA VAL A 112 -2.82 24.22 -9.30
C VAL A 112 -1.74 23.16 -9.07
N VAL A 113 -2.12 21.97 -8.63
CA VAL A 113 -1.17 20.86 -8.40
C VAL A 113 -0.45 20.45 -9.70
N ALA A 114 -1.16 20.47 -10.84
CA ALA A 114 -0.56 20.16 -12.14
C ALA A 114 0.52 21.18 -12.55
N GLU A 115 0.36 22.46 -12.21
CA GLU A 115 1.36 23.50 -12.43
C GLU A 115 2.59 23.29 -11.52
N GLU A 116 2.38 23.01 -10.23
CA GLU A 116 3.45 22.73 -9.26
C GLU A 116 4.32 21.52 -9.69
N LEU A 117 3.68 20.47 -10.22
CA LEU A 117 4.38 19.27 -10.72
C LEU A 117 5.25 19.55 -11.96
N GLN A 118 4.94 20.57 -12.77
CA GLN A 118 5.78 20.95 -13.91
C GLN A 118 7.09 21.60 -13.45
N GLY A 119 7.06 22.38 -12.37
CA GLY A 119 8.25 23.01 -11.77
C GLY A 119 9.19 22.03 -11.07
N SER A 120 8.71 20.82 -10.76
CA SER A 120 9.46 19.76 -10.06
C SER A 120 10.31 18.87 -10.99
N ARG A 121 10.32 19.15 -12.30
CA ARG A 121 11.19 18.46 -13.28
C ARG A 121 12.56 19.16 -13.33
N SER A 122 13.48 18.78 -12.44
CA SER A 122 14.91 19.12 -12.54
C SER A 122 15.70 17.99 -13.19
#